data_AF-A0A166BE58-F1
#
_entry.id   AF-A0A166BE58-F1
#
_cell.length_a   1.000
_cell.length_b   1.000
_cell.length_c   1.000
_cell.angle_alpha   90.00
_cell.angle_beta   90.00
_cell.angle_gamma   90.00
#
_symmetry.space_group_name_H-M   'P 1'
#
loop_
_entity.id
_entity.type
_entity.pdbx_description
1 polymer ?
#
loop_
_entity_poly.entity_id
_entity_poly.type
_entity_poly.pdbx_seq_one_letter_code
_entity_poly.pdbx_strand_id
1 'polypeptide(L)'
;MRKSKHIALILVLIGLAWGAIGLAVPFFGNADEVAVPFPQSLQMELLPASVRILSYDDKIAVFASEEPQLVSHLYEAGAWAVLPSSNGSCINLSKTSIFYE
;
A
#
# COMPACT_ATOMS: atom_id res chain seq x y z
N MET A 1 12.70 -43.01 -10.19
CA MET A 1 12.56 -42.28 -8.91
C MET A 1 13.45 -41.05 -8.72
N ARG A 2 14.50 -40.80 -9.52
CA ARG A 2 15.41 -39.63 -9.33
C ARG A 2 14.85 -38.30 -9.83
N LYS A 3 14.07 -38.31 -10.92
CA LYS A 3 13.49 -37.11 -11.55
C LYS A 3 12.43 -36.41 -10.67
N SER A 4 11.60 -37.16 -9.95
CA SER A 4 10.56 -36.58 -9.08
C SER A 4 11.12 -35.83 -7.87
N LYS A 5 12.27 -36.27 -7.33
CA LYS A 5 12.96 -35.57 -6.25
C LYS A 5 13.49 -34.20 -6.68
N HIS A 6 13.99 -34.08 -7.92
CA HIS A 6 14.44 -32.80 -8.47
C HIS A 6 13.27 -31.84 -8.71
N ILE A 7 12.13 -32.34 -9.21
CA ILE A 7 10.94 -31.51 -9.45
C ILE A 7 10.38 -30.96 -8.13
N ALA A 8 10.28 -31.79 -7.09
CA ALA A 8 9.83 -31.34 -5.77
C ALA A 8 10.76 -30.27 -5.18
N LEU A 9 12.07 -30.43 -5.35
CA LEU A 9 13.06 -29.47 -4.85
C LEU A 9 12.99 -28.13 -5.60
N ILE A 10 12.75 -28.16 -6.91
CA ILE A 10 12.55 -26.93 -7.72
C ILE A 10 11.28 -26.19 -7.27
N LEU A 11 10.17 -26.90 -7.04
CA LEU A 11 8.93 -26.27 -6.57
C LEU A 11 9.08 -25.60 -5.19
N VAL A 12 9.81 -26.23 -4.28
CA VAL A 12 10.12 -25.64 -2.97
C VAL A 12 10.99 -24.40 -3.11
N LEU A 13 12.01 -24.43 -3.98
CA LEU A 13 12.86 -23.26 -4.25
C LEU A 13 12.07 -22.10 -4.89
N ILE A 14 11.13 -22.41 -5.79
CA ILE A 14 10.23 -21.39 -6.37
C ILE A 14 9.35 -20.80 -5.28
N GLY A 15 8.73 -21.63 -4.43
CA GLY A 15 7.90 -21.15 -3.31
C GLY A 15 8.68 -20.26 -2.34
N LEU A 16 9.93 -20.63 -2.01
CA LEU A 16 10.82 -19.82 -1.17
C LEU A 16 11.23 -18.51 -1.85
N ALA A 17 11.52 -18.53 -3.16
CA ALA A 17 11.84 -17.32 -3.91
C ALA A 17 10.66 -16.34 -3.96
N TRP A 18 9.43 -16.84 -4.17
CA TRP A 18 8.22 -16.03 -4.09
C TRP A 18 7.95 -15.49 -2.68
N GLY A 19 8.17 -16.30 -1.64
CA GLY A 19 8.08 -15.86 -0.25
C GLY A 19 9.07 -14.75 0.09
N ALA A 20 10.31 -14.83 -0.41
CA ALA A 20 11.33 -13.81 -0.20
C ALA A 20 10.99 -12.47 -0.89
N ILE A 21 10.36 -12.50 -2.08
CA ILE A 21 9.91 -11.28 -2.77
C ILE A 21 8.81 -10.57 -1.98
N GLY A 22 7.88 -11.32 -1.37
CA GLY A 22 6.84 -10.75 -0.49
C GLY A 22 7.38 -10.12 0.80
N LEU A 23 8.50 -10.65 1.31
CA LEU A 23 9.17 -10.14 2.52
C LEU A 23 10.11 -8.94 2.27
N ALA A 24 10.43 -8.64 1.01
CA ALA A 24 11.30 -7.51 0.64
C ALA A 24 10.52 -6.18 0.44
N VAL A 25 9.20 -6.25 0.35
CA VAL A 25 8.31 -5.08 0.18
C VAL A 25 8.33 -4.08 1.35
N PRO A 26 8.53 -4.45 2.64
CA PRO A 26 8.44 -3.49 3.74
C PRO A 26 9.72 -2.66 3.93
N PHE A 27 10.80 -2.86 3.16
CA PHE A 27 12.09 -2.22 3.43
C PHE A 27 12.39 -0.95 2.62
N PHE A 28 11.54 -0.59 1.66
CA PHE A 28 11.76 0.60 0.84
C PHE A 28 10.56 1.54 0.93
N GLY A 29 10.70 2.56 1.78
CA GLY A 29 9.85 3.75 1.74
C GLY A 29 9.04 3.92 3.01
N ASN A 30 9.51 4.83 3.88
CA ASN A 30 8.59 5.70 4.60
C ASN A 30 7.82 6.45 3.51
N ALA A 31 6.74 5.87 3.03
CA ALA A 31 5.86 6.57 2.13
C ALA A 31 5.12 7.57 3.02
N ASP A 32 5.68 8.77 3.12
CA ASP A 32 5.09 9.91 3.80
C ASP A 32 3.70 10.22 3.21
N GLU A 33 3.40 9.69 2.02
CA GLU A 33 2.13 9.76 1.33
C GLU A 33 1.60 8.36 0.98
N VAL A 34 0.36 8.10 1.38
CA VAL A 34 -0.35 6.85 1.09
C VAL A 34 -1.73 7.14 0.50
N ALA A 35 -2.15 6.30 -0.44
CA ALA A 35 -3.45 6.36 -1.08
C ALA A 35 -4.38 5.31 -0.47
N VAL A 36 -5.59 5.71 -0.11
CA VAL A 36 -6.69 4.84 0.31
C VAL A 36 -7.78 4.88 -0.77
N PRO A 37 -8.02 3.76 -1.46
CA PRO A 37 -9.14 3.67 -2.38
C PRO A 37 -10.49 3.59 -1.65
N PHE A 38 -11.57 4.00 -2.32
CA PHE A 38 -12.94 4.09 -1.81
C PHE A 38 -13.04 4.76 -0.42
N PRO A 39 -12.56 6.00 -0.29
CA PRO A 39 -12.37 6.63 1.02
C PRO A 39 -13.69 6.95 1.74
N GLN A 40 -14.84 6.80 1.07
CA GLN A 40 -16.17 6.99 1.67
C GLN A 40 -16.45 6.04 2.86
N SER A 41 -15.74 4.91 2.96
CA SER A 41 -15.86 4.00 4.10
C SER A 41 -15.02 4.41 5.31
N LEU A 42 -14.15 5.42 5.16
CA LEU A 42 -13.30 5.90 6.25
C LEU A 42 -14.10 6.75 7.23
N GLN A 43 -13.94 6.45 8.51
CA GLN A 43 -14.39 7.30 9.60
C GLN A 43 -13.33 8.38 9.85
N MET A 44 -13.45 9.52 9.16
CA MET A 44 -12.47 10.61 9.22
C MET A 44 -12.29 11.17 10.64
N GLU A 45 -13.32 11.05 11.48
CA GLU A 45 -13.31 11.49 12.87
C GLU A 45 -12.33 10.67 13.75
N LEU A 46 -11.96 9.46 13.32
CA LEU A 46 -10.99 8.62 14.01
C LEU A 46 -9.54 8.94 13.63
N LEU A 47 -9.33 9.73 12.57
CA LEU A 47 -7.98 10.09 12.14
C LEU A 47 -7.38 11.12 13.11
N PRO A 48 -6.14 10.94 13.57
CA PRO A 48 -5.49 11.91 14.43
C PRO A 48 -5.24 13.20 13.66
N ALA A 49 -5.19 14.32 14.39
CA ALA A 49 -4.98 15.65 13.80
C ALA A 49 -3.64 15.81 13.06
N SER A 50 -2.69 14.90 13.29
CA SER A 50 -1.42 14.81 12.58
C SER A 50 -1.56 14.32 11.13
N VAL A 51 -2.68 13.68 10.76
CA VAL A 51 -2.93 13.22 9.40
C VAL A 51 -3.44 14.36 8.53
N ARG A 52 -2.69 14.65 7.47
CA ARG A 52 -3.04 15.61 6.43
C ARG A 52 -3.68 14.90 5.25
N ILE A 53 -4.77 15.46 4.75
CA ILE A 53 -5.42 15.01 3.51
C ILE A 53 -4.83 15.83 2.36
N LEU A 54 -4.09 15.18 1.47
CA LEU A 54 -3.47 15.83 0.31
C LEU A 54 -4.42 15.89 -0.89
N SER A 55 -5.21 14.83 -1.09
CA SER A 55 -6.24 14.74 -2.14
C SER A 55 -7.39 13.89 -1.63
N TYR A 56 -8.61 14.22 -2.04
CA TYR A 56 -9.79 13.44 -1.68
C TYR A 56 -10.81 13.44 -2.82
N ASP A 57 -11.06 12.27 -3.39
CA ASP A 57 -12.14 12.04 -4.36
C ASP A 57 -12.99 10.82 -3.97
N ASP A 58 -14.01 10.50 -4.77
CA ASP A 58 -14.95 9.40 -4.49
C ASP A 58 -14.30 8.00 -4.59
N LYS A 59 -13.15 7.90 -5.25
CA LYS A 59 -12.46 6.65 -5.57
C LYS A 59 -11.15 6.50 -4.81
N ILE A 60 -10.44 7.57 -4.51
CA ILE A 60 -9.12 7.59 -3.89
C ILE A 60 -8.97 8.84 -3.03
N ALA A 61 -8.43 8.66 -1.83
CA ALA A 61 -7.89 9.76 -1.02
C ALA A 61 -6.41 9.53 -0.76
N VAL A 62 -5.62 10.60 -0.78
CA VAL A 62 -4.19 10.58 -0.47
C VAL A 62 -3.98 11.27 0.87
N PHE A 63 -3.32 10.56 1.79
CA PHE A 63 -3.03 10.99 3.14
C PHE A 63 -1.54 11.07 3.37
N ALA A 64 -1.12 11.99 4.22
CA ALA A 64 0.26 12.12 4.67
C ALA A 64 0.32 12.42 6.16
N SER A 65 1.38 11.99 6.84
CA SER A 65 1.63 12.34 8.24
C SER A 65 3.13 12.42 8.50
N GLU A 66 3.52 13.32 9.39
CA GLU A 66 4.90 13.44 9.88
C GLU A 66 5.16 12.48 11.05
N GLU A 67 4.11 11.87 11.59
CA GLU A 67 4.20 10.87 12.65
C GLU A 67 4.40 9.47 12.06
N PRO A 68 5.26 8.64 12.68
CA PRO A 68 5.26 7.21 12.38
C PRO A 68 3.86 6.66 12.72
N GLN A 69 3.35 5.68 11.97
CA GLN A 69 2.04 5.00 12.17
C GLN A 69 0.84 5.52 11.36
N LEU A 70 1.06 6.35 10.32
CA LEU A 70 -0.01 6.75 9.38
C LEU A 70 -0.86 5.57 8.88
N VAL A 71 -0.21 4.49 8.44
CA VAL A 71 -0.87 3.32 7.86
C VAL A 71 -1.79 2.64 8.88
N SER A 72 -1.38 2.48 10.13
CA SER A 72 -2.22 1.84 11.16
C SER A 72 -3.44 2.70 11.50
N HIS A 73 -3.28 4.02 11.61
CA HIS A 73 -4.42 4.91 11.85
C HIS A 73 -5.45 4.87 10.72
N LEU A 74 -5.00 4.75 9.46
CA LEU A 74 -5.91 4.57 8.33
C LEU A 74 -6.66 3.24 8.40
N TYR A 75 -6.01 2.14 8.81
CA TYR A 75 -6.69 0.86 9.02
C TYR A 75 -7.68 0.91 10.19
N GLU A 76 -7.33 1.56 11.30
CA GLU A 76 -8.25 1.78 12.44
C GLU A 76 -9.47 2.62 12.05
N ALA A 77 -9.27 3.61 11.17
CA ALA A 77 -10.35 4.42 10.60
C ALA A 77 -11.21 3.68 9.56
N GLY A 78 -10.86 2.44 9.21
CA GLY A 78 -11.66 1.59 8.31
C GLY A 78 -11.17 1.54 6.85
N ALA A 79 -9.91 1.88 6.58
CA ALA A 79 -9.30 1.64 5.27
C ALA A 79 -9.31 0.14 4.96
N TRP A 80 -9.84 -0.25 3.80
CA TRP A 80 -9.77 -1.64 3.34
C TRP A 80 -8.41 -1.98 2.73
N ALA A 81 -7.71 -0.97 2.19
CA ALA A 81 -6.36 -1.08 1.64
C ALA A 81 -5.63 0.26 1.79
N VAL A 82 -4.32 0.19 2.03
CA VAL A 82 -3.42 1.35 2.04
C VAL A 82 -2.29 1.08 1.06
N LEU A 83 -2.17 1.95 0.06
CA LEU A 83 -1.20 1.83 -1.02
C LEU A 83 -0.16 2.95 -0.93
N PRO A 84 1.12 2.70 -1.24
CA PRO A 84 2.08 3.79 -1.34
C PRO A 84 1.70 4.72 -2.50
N SER A 85 1.61 6.03 -2.24
CA SER A 85 1.24 7.04 -3.25
C SER A 85 2.31 7.21 -4.34
N SER A 86 3.58 7.02 -3.96
CA SER A 86 4.73 7.11 -4.86
C SER A 86 5.84 6.18 -4.38
N ASN A 87 6.07 5.07 -5.10
CA ASN A 87 7.23 4.23 -4.84
C ASN A 87 7.69 3.48 -6.10
N GLY A 88 8.07 4.23 -7.15
CA GLY A 88 8.73 3.68 -8.34
C GLY A 88 7.88 2.78 -9.25
N SER A 89 6.62 2.50 -8.92
CA SER A 89 5.66 1.85 -9.82
C SER A 89 5.06 2.88 -10.77
N CYS A 90 4.77 2.48 -12.02
CA CYS A 90 4.23 3.33 -13.10
C CYS A 90 2.84 3.95 -12.82
N ILE A 91 2.31 3.78 -11.61
CA ILE A 91 1.02 4.30 -11.20
C ILE A 91 1.27 5.43 -10.20
N ASN A 92 1.29 6.66 -10.70
CA ASN A 92 1.33 7.86 -9.88
C ASN A 92 -0.12 8.25 -9.55
N LEU A 93 -0.59 7.82 -8.37
CA LEU A 93 -1.97 8.07 -7.92
C LEU A 93 -2.19 9.53 -7.49
N SER A 94 -1.11 10.26 -7.15
CA SER A 94 -1.19 11.69 -6.85
C SER A 94 -1.41 12.57 -8.10
N LYS A 95 -1.24 12.03 -9.32
CA LYS A 95 -1.55 12.71 -10.59
C LYS A 95 -2.90 12.33 -11.20
N THR A 96 -3.59 11.31 -10.70
CA THR A 96 -4.88 10.85 -11.26
C THR A 96 -6.04 11.84 -10.99
N SER A 97 -5.83 12.87 -10.19
CA SER A 97 -6.81 13.94 -9.94
C SER A 97 -6.77 15.11 -10.94
N ILE A 98 -5.95 15.05 -12.01
CA ILE A 98 -5.98 16.05 -13.10
C ILE A 98 -6.70 15.47 -14.32
N PHE A 99 -8.01 15.26 -14.22
CA PHE A 99 -8.90 15.17 -15.38
C PHE A 99 -10.26 15.79 -15.05
N TYR A 100 -10.24 17.11 -14.84
CA TYR A 100 -11.37 18.01 -15.08
C TYR A 100 -10.80 19.38 -15.45
N GLU A 101 -10.40 19.54 -16.72
CA GLU A 101 -10.98 20.50 -17.68
C GLU A 101 -10.42 20.21 -19.10
#